data_AF-A0A069IKB4-F1
#
_entry.id   AF-A0A069IKB4-F1
#
_cell.length_a   1.000
_cell.length_b   1.000
_cell.length_c   1.000
_cell.angle_alpha   90.00
_cell.angle_beta   90.00
_cell.angle_gamma   90.00
#
_symmetry.space_group_name_H-M   'P 1'
#
loop_
_entity.id
_entity.type
_entity.pdbx_description
1 polymer ?
#
loop_
_entity_poly.entity_id
_entity_poly.type
_entity_poly.pdbx_seq_one_letter_code
_entity_poly.pdbx_strand_id
1 'polypeptide(L)'
;MRMSRKFILASLMALGFSTAGMAQPAAGQGAENAISEAVQGGASPYRPPSADSASSEDAARAKCEALKEQFNATSKQPSYHSPGPATQNAQGRTIPKIERDQSRKSLQETYRANCT
;
A
#
# COMPACT_ATOMS: atom_id res chain seq x y z
N MET A 1 -37.99 10.09 8.84
CA MET A 1 -38.63 9.46 10.02
C MET A 1 -37.93 8.14 10.31
N ARG A 2 -37.39 7.97 11.52
CA ARG A 2 -36.87 6.69 12.03
C ARG A 2 -37.97 6.03 12.86
N MET A 3 -38.35 4.80 12.52
CA MET A 3 -39.20 3.91 13.33
C MET A 3 -38.64 2.49 13.16
N SER A 4 -37.80 2.00 14.09
CA SER A 4 -38.13 1.20 15.28
C SER A 4 -38.94 -0.06 14.95
N ARG A 5 -38.28 -1.23 14.89
CA ARG A 5 -38.04 -2.21 15.98
C ARG A 5 -39.28 -3.05 16.34
N LYS A 6 -39.20 -4.31 15.89
CA LYS A 6 -39.61 -5.56 16.57
C LYS A 6 -41.10 -5.75 16.85
N PHE A 7 -41.73 -6.62 16.06
CA PHE A 7 -42.80 -7.48 16.56
C PHE A 7 -42.36 -8.94 16.50
N ILE A 8 -42.35 -9.53 17.69
CA ILE A 8 -42.22 -10.95 18.02
C ILE A 8 -43.62 -11.56 17.88
N LEU A 9 -43.75 -12.77 17.31
CA LEU A 9 -44.80 -13.77 17.60
C LEU A 9 -44.58 -14.96 16.63
N ALA A 10 -43.86 -16.02 17.02
CA ALA A 10 -44.37 -17.17 17.77
C ALA A 10 -45.64 -17.79 17.13
N SER A 11 -45.45 -18.78 16.27
CA SER A 11 -46.47 -19.82 16.01
C SER A 11 -45.80 -21.19 16.15
N LEU A 12 -46.10 -21.84 17.26
CA LEU A 12 -45.76 -23.22 17.56
C LEU A 12 -47.06 -24.04 17.45
N MET A 13 -46.92 -25.28 16.98
CA MET A 13 -47.87 -26.41 16.99
C MET A 13 -48.82 -26.59 15.81
N ALA A 14 -48.57 -27.64 15.03
CA ALA A 14 -49.41 -28.85 15.08
C ALA A 14 -48.64 -30.08 14.55
N LEU A 15 -48.48 -31.10 15.40
CA LEU A 15 -48.03 -32.44 15.01
C LEU A 15 -49.14 -33.17 14.23
N GLY A 16 -48.72 -34.05 13.32
CA GLY A 16 -49.43 -35.30 13.04
C GLY A 16 -49.60 -35.62 11.57
N PHE A 17 -48.84 -36.60 11.08
CA PHE A 17 -49.31 -37.89 10.53
C PHE A 17 -48.15 -38.55 9.79
N SER A 18 -47.64 -39.64 10.36
CA SER A 18 -46.64 -40.51 9.72
C SER A 18 -47.33 -41.39 8.70
N THR A 19 -46.98 -41.24 7.42
CA THR A 19 -47.20 -42.27 6.40
C THR A 19 -45.85 -42.67 5.83
N ALA A 20 -45.51 -43.94 6.01
CA ALA A 20 -44.33 -44.58 5.44
C ALA A 20 -44.36 -44.50 3.91
N GLY A 21 -43.23 -44.13 3.31
CA GLY A 21 -43.03 -44.27 1.86
C GLY A 21 -42.04 -43.27 1.29
N MET A 22 -40.95 -43.82 0.76
CA MET A 22 -39.88 -43.21 -0.04
C MET A 22 -38.68 -42.65 0.76
N ALA A 23 -37.61 -43.45 0.68
CA ALA A 23 -36.26 -43.09 1.06
C ALA A 23 -35.84 -41.75 0.45
N GLN A 24 -35.51 -40.77 1.30
CA GLN A 24 -34.68 -39.65 0.88
C GLN A 24 -33.24 -40.16 0.79
N PRO A 25 -32.59 -40.17 -0.38
CA PRO A 25 -31.15 -40.34 -0.41
C PRO A 25 -30.55 -39.16 0.36
N ALA A 26 -29.63 -39.51 1.27
CA ALA A 26 -28.92 -38.58 2.11
C ALA A 26 -28.41 -37.38 1.29
N ALA A 27 -28.79 -36.18 1.74
CA ALA A 27 -28.00 -35.00 1.50
C ALA A 27 -26.58 -35.30 1.99
N GLY A 28 -25.59 -35.34 1.10
CA GLY A 28 -24.21 -35.50 1.57
C GLY A 28 -23.10 -35.84 0.59
N GLN A 29 -23.34 -36.11 -0.70
CA GLN A 29 -22.24 -36.58 -1.57
C GLN A 29 -22.17 -35.97 -2.99
N GLY A 30 -23.08 -35.06 -3.34
CA GLY A 30 -23.10 -34.43 -4.68
C GLY A 30 -22.67 -32.97 -4.73
N ALA A 31 -22.99 -32.18 -3.70
CA ALA A 31 -22.74 -30.73 -3.72
C ALA A 31 -21.24 -30.40 -3.60
N GLU A 32 -20.53 -31.10 -2.72
CA GLU A 32 -19.08 -30.95 -2.52
C GLU A 32 -18.30 -31.24 -3.81
N ASN A 33 -18.68 -32.30 -4.55
CA ASN A 33 -18.03 -32.69 -5.80
C ASN A 33 -18.32 -31.71 -6.95
N ALA A 34 -19.55 -31.18 -7.06
CA ALA A 34 -19.89 -30.20 -8.09
C ALA A 34 -19.21 -28.83 -7.85
N ILE A 35 -19.04 -28.42 -6.59
CA ILE A 35 -18.28 -27.21 -6.24
C ILE A 35 -16.78 -27.44 -6.51
N SER A 36 -16.26 -28.63 -6.17
CA SER A 36 -14.85 -28.96 -6.39
C SER A 36 -14.50 -29.10 -7.88
N GLU A 37 -15.41 -29.61 -8.73
CA GLU A 37 -15.26 -29.60 -10.19
C GLU A 37 -15.32 -28.19 -10.78
N ALA A 38 -16.22 -27.32 -10.29
CA ALA A 38 -16.31 -25.95 -10.76
C ALA A 38 -15.07 -25.10 -10.37
N VAL A 39 -14.43 -25.42 -9.25
CA VAL A 39 -13.17 -24.79 -8.81
C VAL A 39 -11.93 -25.37 -9.51
N GLN A 40 -11.92 -26.68 -9.84
CA GLN A 40 -10.80 -27.32 -10.56
C GLN A 40 -10.86 -27.10 -12.08
N GLY A 41 -12.05 -27.07 -12.68
CA GLY A 41 -12.26 -26.81 -14.12
C GLY A 41 -12.29 -25.31 -14.47
N GLY A 42 -12.43 -24.45 -13.46
CA GLY A 42 -12.34 -23.00 -13.60
C GLY A 42 -10.90 -22.54 -13.75
N ALA A 43 -10.29 -22.78 -14.91
CA ALA A 43 -9.07 -22.07 -15.29
C ALA A 43 -9.40 -20.57 -15.30
N SER A 44 -8.95 -19.83 -14.27
CA SER A 44 -9.02 -18.37 -14.26
C SER A 44 -8.39 -17.88 -15.57
N PRO A 45 -9.17 -17.31 -16.52
CA PRO A 45 -8.66 -16.98 -17.85
C PRO A 45 -7.62 -15.87 -17.83
N TYR A 46 -7.47 -15.21 -16.68
CA TYR A 46 -6.57 -14.11 -16.49
C TYR A 46 -5.58 -14.41 -15.37
N ARG A 47 -4.38 -14.82 -15.78
CA ARG A 47 -3.17 -14.62 -14.99
C ARG A 47 -2.60 -13.27 -15.42
N PRO A 48 -2.61 -12.23 -14.57
CA PRO A 48 -1.92 -10.99 -14.91
C PRO A 48 -0.46 -11.36 -15.25
N PRO A 49 0.13 -10.75 -16.29
CA PRO A 49 1.54 -10.98 -16.57
C PRO A 49 2.31 -10.71 -15.28
N SER A 50 3.18 -11.65 -14.90
CA SER A 50 4.14 -11.41 -13.82
C SER A 50 4.87 -10.13 -14.22
N ALA A 51 4.58 -9.01 -13.57
CA ALA A 51 5.34 -7.79 -13.79
C ALA A 51 6.80 -8.18 -13.55
N ASP A 52 7.67 -7.95 -14.53
CA ASP A 52 9.09 -8.25 -14.44
C ASP A 52 9.67 -7.53 -13.22
N SER A 53 9.64 -8.19 -12.06
CA SER A 53 10.11 -7.62 -10.79
C SER A 53 11.58 -7.27 -10.90
N ALA A 54 12.32 -8.04 -11.71
CA ALA A 54 13.69 -7.76 -12.11
C ALA A 54 13.85 -6.33 -12.66
N SER A 55 12.95 -5.87 -13.55
CA SER A 55 13.03 -4.52 -14.12
C SER A 55 12.78 -3.42 -13.08
N SER A 56 11.91 -3.68 -12.09
CA SER A 56 11.64 -2.76 -10.98
C SER A 56 12.79 -2.70 -10.00
N GLU A 57 13.40 -3.85 -9.70
CA GLU A 57 14.56 -3.96 -8.80
C GLU A 57 15.81 -3.33 -9.41
N ASP A 58 16.04 -3.54 -10.71
CA ASP A 58 17.15 -2.92 -11.43
C ASP A 58 16.96 -1.41 -11.56
N ALA A 59 15.73 -0.93 -11.81
CA ALA A 59 15.43 0.50 -11.79
C ALA A 59 15.63 1.13 -10.40
N ALA A 60 15.29 0.42 -9.33
CA ALA A 60 15.56 0.87 -7.96
C ALA A 60 17.07 0.95 -7.68
N ARG A 61 17.83 -0.07 -8.11
CA ARG A 61 19.30 -0.09 -7.98
C ARG A 61 19.96 1.05 -8.73
N ALA A 62 19.57 1.30 -9.97
CA ALA A 62 20.08 2.41 -10.78
C ALA A 62 19.81 3.78 -10.13
N LYS A 63 18.62 3.98 -9.54
CA LYS A 63 18.31 5.21 -8.79
C LYS A 63 19.23 5.40 -7.59
N CYS A 64 19.50 4.32 -6.85
CA CYS A 64 20.38 4.36 -5.68
C CYS A 64 21.84 4.64 -6.06
N GLU A 65 22.32 4.06 -7.16
CA GLU A 65 23.65 4.35 -7.70
C GLU A 65 23.77 5.82 -8.12
N ALA A 66 22.79 6.35 -8.85
CA ALA A 66 22.77 7.75 -9.26
C ALA A 66 22.75 8.72 -8.06
N LEU A 67 22.00 8.41 -6.99
CA LEU A 67 22.00 9.23 -5.76
C LEU A 67 23.37 9.19 -5.05
N LYS A 68 24.01 8.02 -5.00
CA LYS A 68 25.34 7.85 -4.42
C LYS A 68 26.39 8.64 -5.19
N GLU A 69 26.33 8.62 -6.52
CA GLU A 69 27.23 9.40 -7.38
C GLU A 69 27.04 10.90 -7.16
N GLN A 70 25.80 11.39 -7.12
CA GLN A 70 25.51 12.80 -6.84
C GLN A 70 26.03 13.24 -5.46
N PHE A 71 25.88 12.40 -4.43
CA PHE A 71 26.41 12.67 -3.10
C PHE A 71 27.94 12.70 -3.05
N ASN A 72 28.60 11.85 -3.86
CA ASN A 72 30.05 11.82 -3.97
C ASN A 72 30.61 12.98 -4.80
N ALA A 73 29.85 13.45 -5.79
CA ALA A 73 30.19 14.62 -6.60
C ALA A 73 30.03 15.93 -5.82
N THR A 74 29.21 15.95 -4.75
CA THR A 74 29.08 17.14 -3.91
C THR A 74 30.32 17.35 -3.04
N SER A 75 30.72 18.62 -2.88
CA SER A 75 31.88 18.98 -2.06
C SER A 75 31.70 18.52 -0.61
N LYS A 76 32.77 18.01 0.00
CA LYS A 76 32.81 17.68 1.43
C LYS A 76 32.95 18.92 2.31
N GLN A 77 33.39 20.04 1.74
CA GLN A 77 33.57 21.29 2.46
C GLN A 77 32.24 22.02 2.65
N PRO A 78 32.04 22.73 3.78
CA PRO A 78 30.87 23.59 3.96
C PRO A 78 30.80 24.66 2.87
N SER A 79 29.73 24.67 2.08
CA SER A 79 29.37 25.79 1.19
C SER A 79 28.32 26.68 1.86
N TYR A 80 28.37 27.97 1.54
CA TYR A 80 27.46 28.98 2.04
C TYR A 80 26.91 29.78 0.87
N HIS A 81 25.64 30.19 0.97
CA HIS A 81 24.97 31.01 -0.03
C HIS A 81 24.17 32.11 0.67
N SER A 82 23.77 33.13 -0.10
CA SER A 82 23.02 34.28 0.40
C SER A 82 21.62 34.32 -0.22
N PRO A 83 20.61 33.67 0.38
CA PRO A 83 19.30 33.45 -0.26
C PRO A 83 18.38 34.68 -0.24
N GLY A 84 18.88 35.88 0.08
CA GLY A 84 18.04 37.06 0.14
C GLY A 84 18.79 38.35 0.45
N PRO A 85 18.05 39.45 0.58
CA PRO A 85 18.62 40.75 0.89
C PRO A 85 19.22 40.77 2.30
N ALA A 86 20.29 41.56 2.45
CA ALA A 86 20.93 41.80 3.73
C ALA A 86 20.01 42.63 4.66
N THR A 87 20.12 42.41 5.97
CA THR A 87 19.37 43.16 7.00
C THR A 87 20.27 44.21 7.65
N GLN A 88 19.71 45.35 8.06
CA GLN A 88 20.46 46.31 8.88
C GLN A 88 20.33 46.01 10.37
N ASN A 89 21.44 46.13 11.10
CA ASN A 89 21.40 46.12 12.56
C ASN A 89 20.98 47.50 13.12
N ALA A 90 20.79 47.60 14.44
CA ALA A 90 20.41 48.85 15.10
C ALA A 90 21.43 50.00 14.97
N GLN A 91 22.65 49.72 14.50
CA GLN A 91 23.71 50.69 14.25
C GLN A 91 23.80 51.08 12.75
N GLY A 92 22.83 50.64 11.93
CA GLY A 92 22.80 50.90 10.49
C GLY A 92 23.80 50.07 9.66
N ARG A 93 24.44 49.05 10.24
CA ARG A 93 25.37 48.17 9.51
C ARG A 93 24.60 47.09 8.76
N THR A 94 24.91 46.92 7.48
CA THR A 94 24.37 45.87 6.62
C THR A 94 24.99 44.52 6.96
N ILE A 95 24.15 43.56 7.34
CA ILE A 95 24.54 42.17 7.65
C ILE A 95 23.96 41.24 6.57
N PRO A 96 24.82 40.56 5.78
CA PRO A 96 24.34 39.63 4.76
C PRO A 96 23.68 38.42 5.42
N LYS A 97 22.59 37.97 4.81
CA LYS A 97 21.94 36.72 5.22
C LYS A 97 22.74 35.56 4.62
N ILE A 98 23.49 34.85 5.45
CA ILE A 98 24.29 33.70 5.00
C ILE A 98 23.67 32.41 5.52
N GLU A 99 23.39 31.48 4.61
CA GLU A 99 22.85 30.15 4.93
C GLU A 99 23.80 29.07 4.44
N ARG A 100 23.97 28.02 5.26
CA ARG A 100 24.76 26.85 4.87
C ARG A 100 23.97 26.03 3.85
N ASP A 101 24.64 25.65 2.78
CA ASP A 101 24.08 24.76 1.76
C ASP A 101 23.76 23.38 2.37
N GLN A 102 22.52 22.94 2.16
CA GLN A 102 22.01 21.66 2.66
C GLN A 102 21.95 20.58 1.59
N SER A 103 22.38 20.85 0.35
CA SER A 103 22.31 19.92 -0.80
C SER A 103 22.92 18.56 -0.51
N ARG A 104 24.12 18.53 0.10
CA ARG A 104 24.78 17.27 0.46
C ARG A 104 24.02 16.50 1.54
N LYS A 105 23.42 17.20 2.50
CA LYS A 105 22.61 16.58 3.56
C LYS A 105 21.29 16.03 3.00
N SER A 106 20.61 16.78 2.13
CA SER A 106 19.36 16.33 1.50
C SER A 106 19.57 15.12 0.60
N LEU A 107 20.68 15.06 -0.16
CA LEU A 107 21.07 13.88 -0.93
C LEU A 107 21.30 12.65 -0.05
N GLN A 108 21.97 12.82 1.10
CA GLN A 108 22.18 11.74 2.06
C GLN A 108 20.87 11.23 2.66
N GLU A 109 19.97 12.13 3.06
CA GLU A 109 18.67 11.79 3.60
C GLU A 109 17.80 11.09 2.55
N THR A 110 17.82 11.57 1.31
CA THR A 110 17.11 10.94 0.18
C THR A 110 17.65 9.54 -0.09
N TYR A 111 18.98 9.36 -0.08
CA TYR A 111 19.59 8.06 -0.24
C TYR A 111 19.15 7.09 0.88
N ARG A 112 19.18 7.54 2.14
CA ARG A 112 18.68 6.73 3.26
C ARG A 112 17.19 6.39 3.13
N ALA A 113 16.36 7.34 2.72
CA ALA A 113 14.92 7.09 2.59
C ALA A 113 14.55 6.08 1.48
N ASN A 114 15.38 5.95 0.44
CA ASN A 114 15.05 5.15 -0.75
C ASN A 114 15.91 3.89 -0.93
N CYS A 115 17.08 3.82 -0.28
CA CYS A 115 18.12 2.83 -0.59
C CYS A 115 18.69 2.10 0.65
N THR A 116 18.16 2.34 1.84
CA THR A 116 18.44 1.55 3.05
C THR A 116 17.16 0.89 3.54
#